data_AF-A0A2K3KJS8-F1
#
_entry.id   AF-A0A2K3KJS8-F1
#
_cell.length_a   1.000
_cell.length_b   1.000
_cell.length_c   1.000
_cell.angle_alpha   90.00
_cell.angle_beta   90.00
_cell.angle_gamma   90.00
#
_symmetry.space_group_name_H-M   'P 1'
#
loop_
_entity.id
_entity.type
_entity.pdbx_description
1 polymer ?
#
loop_
_entity_poly.entity_id
_entity_poly.type
_entity_poly.pdbx_seq_one_letter_code
_entity_poly.pdbx_strand_id
1 'polypeptide(L)'
;MAAIVTGDRYLEKLVKFVEQEAGPLIEGALVLKLNPSGLHYVQSRLESLHELESLLLGAPVDYLRAYVSDLGDHRALEQLRRILRLLTSLKVVSVLPPPFRDPTPLSFLPFGRLKVLELRGCDLSTSAAKGLLELRHTLEKIICHNST
;
A
#
# COMPACT_ATOMS: atom_id res chain seq x y z
N MET A 1 9.86 -21.12 -13.08
CA MET A 1 10.33 -19.74 -13.36
C MET A 1 9.23 -18.79 -12.94
N ALA A 2 9.41 -18.02 -11.86
CA ALA A 2 8.45 -16.98 -11.48
C ALA A 2 8.47 -15.89 -12.57
N ALA A 3 7.31 -15.61 -13.17
CA ALA A 3 7.19 -14.54 -14.15
C ALA A 3 7.57 -13.21 -13.48
N ILE A 4 8.44 -12.42 -14.13
CA ILE A 4 8.75 -11.07 -13.68
C ILE A 4 7.43 -10.28 -13.75
N VAL A 5 6.87 -9.97 -12.58
CA VAL A 5 5.69 -9.11 -12.50
C VAL A 5 6.22 -7.68 -12.53
N THR A 6 5.92 -6.94 -13.59
CA THR A 6 6.18 -5.49 -13.65
C THR A 6 5.32 -4.77 -12.61
N GLY A 7 5.74 -3.57 -12.19
CA GLY A 7 5.01 -2.77 -11.20
C GLY A 7 3.53 -2.59 -11.57
N ASP A 8 3.24 -2.25 -12.82
CA ASP A 8 1.87 -2.01 -13.28
C ASP A 8 1.00 -3.27 -13.20
N ARG A 9 1.55 -4.42 -13.62
CA ARG A 9 0.86 -5.71 -13.53
C ARG A 9 0.65 -6.16 -12.07
N TYR A 10 1.54 -5.75 -11.17
CA TYR A 10 1.36 -5.98 -9.73
C TYR A 10 0.18 -5.16 -9.20
N LEU A 11 0.12 -3.87 -9.55
CA LEU A 11 -0.96 -2.98 -9.13
C LEU A 11 -2.32 -3.42 -9.67
N GLU A 12 -2.41 -3.76 -10.96
CA GLU A 12 -3.66 -4.26 -11.54
C GLU A 12 -4.20 -5.49 -10.80
N LYS A 13 -3.31 -6.43 -10.45
CA LYS A 13 -3.69 -7.63 -9.70
C LYS A 13 -4.12 -7.29 -8.28
N LEU A 14 -3.41 -6.36 -7.64
CA LEU A 14 -3.74 -5.92 -6.28
C LEU A 14 -5.09 -5.22 -6.25
N VAL A 15 -5.35 -4.31 -7.19
CA VAL A 15 -6.66 -3.64 -7.33
C VAL A 15 -7.75 -4.69 -7.49
N LYS A 16 -7.64 -5.59 -8.47
CA LYS A 16 -8.64 -6.64 -8.69
C LYS A 16 -8.89 -7.50 -7.45
N PHE A 17 -7.81 -7.90 -6.75
CA PHE A 17 -7.92 -8.67 -5.52
C PHE A 17 -8.65 -7.90 -4.41
N VAL A 18 -8.24 -6.66 -4.16
CA VAL A 18 -8.82 -5.82 -3.10
C VAL A 18 -10.27 -5.47 -3.40
N GLU A 19 -10.63 -5.28 -4.67
CA GLU A 19 -12.02 -5.06 -5.09
C GLU A 19 -12.90 -6.30 -4.88
N GLN A 20 -12.39 -7.49 -5.19
CA GLN A 20 -13.12 -8.75 -5.02
C GLN A 20 -13.31 -9.10 -3.54
N GLU A 21 -12.31 -8.82 -2.70
CA GLU A 21 -12.27 -9.22 -1.30
C GLU A 21 -12.54 -8.05 -0.32
N ALA A 22 -13.11 -6.94 -0.80
CA ALA A 22 -13.24 -5.71 -0.03
C ALA A 22 -13.96 -5.91 1.33
N GLY A 23 -15.08 -6.63 1.33
CA GLY A 23 -15.85 -6.92 2.54
C GLY A 23 -15.02 -7.69 3.59
N PRO A 24 -14.54 -8.90 3.28
CA PRO A 24 -13.70 -9.69 4.18
C PRO A 24 -12.44 -8.97 4.67
N LEU A 25 -11.82 -8.16 3.80
CA LEU A 25 -10.63 -7.36 4.14
C LEU A 25 -10.93 -6.23 5.14
N ILE A 26 -12.08 -5.56 4.99
CA ILE A 26 -12.51 -4.47 5.89
C ILE A 26 -12.97 -5.04 7.23
N GLU A 27 -13.72 -6.14 7.21
CA GLU A 27 -14.20 -6.84 8.41
C GLU A 27 -13.07 -7.52 9.20
N GLY A 28 -11.90 -7.71 8.57
CA GLY A 28 -10.74 -8.35 9.18
C GLY A 28 -10.79 -9.88 9.16
N ALA A 29 -11.77 -10.46 8.45
CA ALA A 29 -11.83 -11.90 8.18
C ALA A 29 -10.70 -12.35 7.23
N LEU A 30 -10.27 -11.45 6.34
CA LEU A 30 -9.12 -11.64 5.46
C LEU A 30 -8.01 -10.64 5.79
N VAL A 31 -6.77 -11.13 5.80
CA VAL A 31 -5.58 -10.30 6.02
C VAL A 31 -4.93 -9.96 4.69
N LEU A 32 -4.78 -8.67 4.40
CA LEU A 32 -4.01 -8.25 3.23
C LEU A 32 -2.53 -8.59 3.43
N LYS A 33 -1.95 -9.34 2.49
CA LYS A 33 -0.53 -9.74 2.52
C LYS A 33 0.23 -9.05 1.39
N LEU A 34 1.26 -8.29 1.72
CA LEU A 34 2.14 -7.63 0.77
C LEU A 34 3.59 -7.97 1.08
N ASN A 35 4.47 -7.86 0.09
CA ASN A 35 5.91 -7.79 0.33
C ASN A 35 6.35 -6.32 0.48
N PRO A 36 7.54 -6.04 1.04
CA PRO A 36 8.02 -4.67 1.21
C PRO A 36 8.06 -3.87 -0.09
N SER A 37 8.59 -4.44 -1.17
CA SER A 37 8.66 -3.80 -2.49
C SER A 37 7.28 -3.45 -3.08
N GLY A 38 6.30 -4.35 -2.93
CA GLY A 38 4.94 -4.12 -3.37
C GLY A 38 4.24 -3.03 -2.56
N LEU A 39 4.42 -3.00 -1.24
CA LEU A 39 3.90 -1.93 -0.39
C LEU A 39 4.51 -0.57 -0.77
N HIS A 40 5.84 -0.52 -0.94
CA HIS A 40 6.54 0.69 -1.35
C HIS A 40 6.08 1.18 -2.74
N TYR A 41 5.88 0.26 -3.68
CA TYR A 41 5.36 0.62 -5.01
C TYR A 41 3.95 1.19 -4.93
N VAL A 42 3.05 0.59 -4.14
CA VAL A 42 1.69 1.11 -3.92
C VAL A 42 1.73 2.51 -3.31
N GLN A 43 2.59 2.74 -2.32
CA GLN A 43 2.79 4.06 -1.72
C GLN A 43 3.18 5.08 -2.80
N SER A 44 4.21 4.79 -3.59
CA SER A 44 4.68 5.70 -4.64
C SER A 44 3.57 6.04 -5.64
N ARG A 45 2.73 5.07 -6.03
CA ARG A 45 1.58 5.33 -6.91
C ARG A 45 0.50 6.20 -6.28
N LEU A 46 0.26 6.04 -4.98
CA LEU A 46 -0.69 6.89 -4.24
C LEU A 46 -0.18 8.31 -4.03
N GLU A 47 1.13 8.49 -3.86
CA GLU A 47 1.78 9.80 -3.80
C GLU A 47 1.66 10.52 -5.15
N SER A 48 1.95 9.85 -6.27
CA SER A 48 1.75 10.42 -7.61
C SER A 48 0.28 10.79 -7.87
N LEU A 49 -0.68 9.99 -7.39
CA LEU A 49 -2.10 10.33 -7.46
C LEU A 49 -2.39 11.63 -6.68
N HIS A 50 -1.84 11.76 -5.47
CA HIS A 50 -2.04 12.95 -4.65
C HIS A 50 -1.42 14.21 -5.26
N GLU A 51 -0.23 14.10 -5.85
CA GLU A 51 0.42 15.18 -6.59
C GLU A 51 -0.44 15.64 -7.78
N LEU A 52 -0.98 14.69 -8.54
CA LEU A 52 -1.86 14.99 -9.66
C LEU A 52 -3.17 15.65 -9.21
N GLU A 53 -3.82 15.12 -8.18
CA GLU A 53 -5.01 15.73 -7.56
C GLU A 53 -4.74 17.19 -7.14
N SER A 54 -3.55 17.45 -6.58
CA SER A 54 -3.14 18.78 -6.14
C SER A 54 -2.91 19.74 -7.31
N LEU A 55 -2.35 19.27 -8.43
CA LEU A 55 -2.15 20.07 -9.64
C LEU A 55 -3.50 20.45 -10.29
N LEU A 56 -4.47 19.53 -10.31
CA LEU A 56 -5.79 19.77 -10.91
C LEU A 56 -6.60 20.86 -10.21
N LEU A 57 -6.36 21.08 -8.90
CA LEU A 57 -7.01 22.16 -8.14
C LEU A 57 -6.64 23.56 -8.64
N GLY A 58 -5.66 23.70 -9.55
CA GLY A 58 -5.25 24.98 -10.16
C GLY A 58 -5.04 24.95 -11.67
N ALA A 59 -5.50 23.93 -12.40
CA ALA A 59 -5.08 23.68 -13.79
C ALA A 59 -5.96 24.33 -14.88
N PRO A 60 -5.37 24.89 -15.96
CA PRO A 60 -6.08 25.30 -17.18
C PRO A 60 -6.67 24.13 -17.98
N VAL A 61 -7.62 24.41 -18.89
CA VAL A 61 -8.45 23.44 -19.63
C VAL A 61 -7.65 22.38 -20.43
N ASP A 62 -6.48 22.71 -20.95
CA ASP A 62 -5.68 21.76 -21.75
C ASP A 62 -5.03 20.64 -20.91
N TYR A 63 -4.78 20.89 -19.62
CA TYR A 63 -4.35 19.85 -18.67
C TYR A 63 -5.47 18.84 -18.38
N LEU A 64 -6.73 19.29 -18.41
CA LEU A 64 -7.88 18.40 -18.23
C LEU A 64 -8.00 17.39 -19.38
N ARG A 65 -7.57 17.73 -20.61
CA ARG A 65 -7.62 16.82 -21.76
C ARG A 65 -6.61 15.67 -21.66
N ALA A 66 -5.40 15.93 -21.14
CA ALA A 66 -4.44 14.87 -20.83
C ALA A 66 -4.95 13.99 -19.67
N TYR A 67 -5.52 14.61 -18.64
CA TYR A 67 -6.08 13.92 -17.48
C TYR A 67 -7.20 12.94 -17.82
N VAL A 68 -8.08 13.29 -18.78
CA VAL A 68 -9.19 12.43 -19.22
C VAL A 68 -8.71 11.07 -19.77
N SER A 69 -7.52 11.02 -20.38
CA SER A 69 -6.96 9.79 -20.94
C SER A 69 -6.47 8.79 -19.87
N ASP A 70 -6.08 9.29 -18.69
CA ASP A 70 -5.52 8.48 -17.60
C ASP A 70 -6.55 8.12 -16.51
N LEU A 71 -7.82 8.53 -16.66
CA LEU A 71 -8.88 8.38 -15.65
C LEU A 71 -9.13 6.94 -15.19
N GLY A 72 -8.91 5.94 -16.05
CA GLY A 72 -9.12 4.53 -15.73
C GLY A 72 -8.21 4.04 -14.61
N ASP A 73 -6.91 4.33 -14.73
CA ASP A 73 -5.91 3.96 -13.73
C ASP A 73 -6.07 4.77 -12.44
N HIS A 74 -6.48 6.04 -12.55
CA HIS A 74 -6.78 6.89 -11.41
C HIS A 74 -7.95 6.37 -10.58
N ARG A 75 -9.05 5.94 -11.22
CA ARG A 75 -10.22 5.41 -10.50
C ARG A 75 -9.88 4.14 -9.73
N ALA A 76 -9.11 3.24 -10.35
CA ALA A 76 -8.61 2.03 -9.70
C ALA A 76 -7.72 2.36 -8.48
N LEU A 77 -6.80 3.31 -8.62
CA LEU A 77 -5.94 3.77 -7.52
C LEU A 77 -6.71 4.47 -6.40
N GLU A 78 -7.72 5.28 -6.73
CA GLU A 78 -8.61 5.87 -5.74
C GLU A 78 -9.39 4.81 -4.96
N GLN A 79 -9.92 3.80 -5.65
CA GLN A 79 -10.65 2.71 -5.03
C GLN A 79 -9.74 1.90 -4.11
N LEU A 80 -8.53 1.59 -4.56
CA LEU A 80 -7.49 0.98 -3.72
C LEU A 80 -7.23 1.85 -2.47
N ARG A 81 -6.99 3.15 -2.64
CA ARG A 81 -6.77 4.09 -1.51
C ARG A 81 -7.93 4.05 -0.51
N ARG A 82 -9.18 4.02 -0.97
CA ARG A 82 -10.37 3.97 -0.11
C ARG A 82 -10.41 2.68 0.70
N ILE A 83 -10.14 1.54 0.08
CA ILE A 83 -10.17 0.24 0.76
C ILE A 83 -8.98 0.14 1.73
N LEU A 84 -7.77 0.50 1.33
CA LEU A 84 -6.58 0.51 2.20
C LEU A 84 -6.80 1.32 3.48
N ARG A 85 -7.47 2.49 3.40
CA ARG A 85 -7.80 3.31 4.57
C ARG A 85 -8.71 2.61 5.57
N LEU A 86 -9.55 1.69 5.11
CA LEU A 86 -10.53 0.96 5.92
C LEU A 86 -10.01 -0.39 6.42
N LEU A 87 -8.87 -0.86 5.95
CA LEU A 87 -8.30 -2.14 6.35
C LEU A 87 -7.99 -2.18 7.83
N THR A 88 -8.28 -3.34 8.43
CA THR A 88 -8.08 -3.61 9.85
C THR A 88 -6.87 -4.51 10.11
N SER A 89 -6.43 -5.32 9.13
CA SER A 89 -5.28 -6.20 9.28
C SER A 89 -4.37 -6.19 8.06
N LEU A 90 -3.07 -5.97 8.30
CA LEU A 90 -2.02 -5.98 7.29
C LEU A 90 -0.89 -6.91 7.73
N LYS A 91 -0.38 -7.68 6.78
CA LYS A 91 0.83 -8.47 6.94
C LYS A 91 1.84 -8.15 5.84
N VAL A 92 3.03 -7.71 6.24
CA VAL A 92 4.16 -7.46 5.35
C VAL A 92 5.19 -8.56 5.54
N VAL A 93 5.48 -9.30 4.46
CA VAL A 93 6.40 -10.44 4.48
C VAL A 93 7.49 -10.24 3.45
N SER A 94 8.73 -10.13 3.91
CA SER A 94 9.89 -10.16 3.02
C SER A 94 9.95 -11.48 2.26
N VAL A 95 10.33 -11.38 0.99
CA VAL A 95 10.62 -12.53 0.13
C VAL A 95 12.10 -12.92 0.16
N LEU A 96 12.94 -12.16 0.86
CA LEU A 96 14.36 -12.45 1.00
C LEU A 96 14.57 -13.68 1.91
N PRO A 97 15.52 -14.56 1.57
CA PRO A 97 15.82 -15.70 2.42
C PRO A 97 16.48 -15.25 3.74
N PRO A 98 16.21 -15.92 4.87
CA PRO A 98 16.98 -15.69 6.09
C PRO A 98 18.48 -15.92 5.85
N PRO A 99 19.39 -15.16 6.49
CA PRO A 99 19.14 -14.17 7.55
C PRO A 99 18.90 -12.74 7.04
N PHE A 100 18.76 -12.55 5.73
CA PHE A 100 18.64 -11.20 5.15
C PHE A 100 17.32 -10.55 5.53
N ARG A 101 17.39 -9.26 5.85
CA ARG A 101 16.23 -8.39 6.08
C ARG A 101 16.04 -7.51 4.87
N ASP A 102 14.78 -7.23 4.55
CA ASP A 102 14.43 -6.36 3.44
C ASP A 102 14.62 -4.89 3.84
N PRO A 103 15.55 -4.15 3.20
CA PRO A 103 15.79 -2.74 3.50
C PRO A 103 14.77 -1.81 2.83
N THR A 104 13.79 -2.35 2.11
CA THR A 104 12.80 -1.52 1.40
C THR A 104 12.04 -0.64 2.42
N PRO A 105 12.01 0.69 2.21
CA PRO A 105 11.27 1.59 3.08
C PRO A 105 9.80 1.19 3.20
N LEU A 106 9.31 1.15 4.44
CA LEU A 106 7.90 0.86 4.72
C LEU A 106 7.15 2.14 5.06
N SER A 107 5.97 2.29 4.46
CA SER A 107 5.03 3.36 4.80
C SER A 107 3.65 2.78 5.04
N PHE A 108 3.06 3.20 6.15
CA PHE A 108 1.73 2.84 6.58
C PHE A 108 0.75 4.01 6.50
N LEU A 109 1.17 5.14 5.90
CA LEU A 109 0.31 6.31 5.65
C LEU A 109 -0.99 6.00 4.87
N PRO A 110 -1.03 5.04 3.92
CA PRO A 110 -2.28 4.70 3.24
C PRO A 110 -3.36 4.11 4.13
N PHE A 111 -3.02 3.65 5.33
CA PHE A 111 -3.92 2.95 6.23
C PHE A 111 -4.41 3.85 7.35
N GLY A 112 -5.72 3.88 7.60
CA GLY A 112 -6.33 4.73 8.62
C GLY A 112 -6.91 3.97 9.81
N ARG A 113 -7.18 2.67 9.66
CA ARG A 113 -7.94 1.87 10.64
C ARG A 113 -7.28 0.53 11.00
N LEU A 114 -5.98 0.39 10.72
CA LEU A 114 -5.26 -0.85 11.03
C LEU A 114 -5.29 -1.12 12.54
N LYS A 115 -5.75 -2.31 12.90
CA LYS A 115 -5.77 -2.88 14.24
C LYS A 115 -4.64 -3.88 14.43
N VAL A 116 -4.33 -4.65 13.39
CA VAL A 116 -3.29 -5.69 13.42
C VAL A 116 -2.26 -5.42 12.33
N LEU A 117 -1.00 -5.31 12.74
CA LEU A 117 0.14 -5.21 11.84
C LEU A 117 1.13 -6.35 12.12
N GLU A 118 1.44 -7.14 11.10
CA GLU A 118 2.45 -8.20 11.18
C GLU A 118 3.59 -7.94 10.20
N LEU A 119 4.82 -7.89 10.69
CA LEU A 119 6.03 -7.64 9.92
C LEU A 119 6.98 -8.83 10.02
N ARG A 120 7.37 -9.40 8.88
CA ARG A 120 8.32 -10.53 8.83
C ARG A 120 9.51 -10.22 7.94
N GLY A 121 10.72 -10.28 8.50
CA GLY A 121 11.98 -10.08 7.78
C GLY A 121 12.14 -8.68 7.19
N CYS A 122 11.47 -7.67 7.77
CA CYS A 122 11.56 -6.28 7.34
C CYS A 122 12.59 -5.53 8.19
N ASP A 123 13.46 -4.75 7.57
CA ASP A 123 14.37 -3.88 8.29
C ASP A 123 13.68 -2.54 8.60
N LEU A 124 13.46 -2.26 9.87
CA LEU A 124 12.87 -0.99 10.33
C LEU A 124 13.95 -0.01 10.81
N SER A 125 15.21 -0.45 10.89
CA SER A 125 16.32 0.35 11.38
C SER A 125 16.84 1.36 10.35
N THR A 126 16.71 1.03 9.06
CA THR A 126 17.24 1.82 7.93
C THR A 126 16.27 2.87 7.41
N SER A 127 14.97 2.72 7.69
CA SER A 127 13.93 3.68 7.31
C SER A 127 12.89 3.77 8.42
N ALA A 128 12.68 4.97 8.95
CA ALA A 128 11.57 5.21 9.87
C ALA A 128 10.26 4.82 9.16
N ALA A 129 9.56 3.84 9.72
CA ALA A 129 8.28 3.39 9.22
C ALA A 129 7.26 4.53 9.27
N LYS A 130 7.14 5.28 8.16
CA LYS A 130 6.24 6.42 8.04
C LYS A 130 4.81 5.97 8.31
N GLY A 131 4.00 6.75 9.01
CA GLY A 131 2.62 6.37 9.31
C GLY A 131 2.47 5.45 10.53
N LEU A 132 3.54 4.84 11.05
CA LEU A 132 3.42 3.92 12.18
C LEU A 132 3.01 4.63 13.48
N LEU A 133 3.50 5.84 13.71
CA LEU A 133 3.16 6.64 14.90
C LEU A 133 1.73 7.21 14.83
N GLU A 134 1.22 7.44 13.63
CA GLU A 134 -0.14 7.89 13.35
C GLU A 134 -1.16 6.78 13.65
N LEU A 135 -0.76 5.52 13.41
CA LEU A 135 -1.55 4.33 13.72
C LEU A 135 -1.59 3.97 15.22
N ARG A 136 -0.86 4.69 16.08
CA ARG A 136 -0.81 4.37 17.54
C ARG A 136 -2.17 4.36 18.23
N HIS A 137 -3.15 5.09 17.67
CA HIS A 137 -4.49 5.21 18.24
C HIS A 137 -5.45 4.11 17.76
N THR A 138 -5.08 3.36 16.72
CA THR A 138 -5.91 2.34 16.08
C THR A 138 -5.30 0.94 16.19
N LEU A 139 -3.97 0.83 16.25
CA LEU A 139 -3.27 -0.44 16.39
C LEU A 139 -3.52 -1.05 17.77
N GLU A 140 -4.11 -2.24 17.75
CA GLU A 140 -4.35 -3.09 18.90
C GLU A 140 -3.21 -4.12 19.07
N LYS A 141 -2.57 -4.52 17.95
CA LYS A 141 -1.54 -5.56 17.94
C LYS A 141 -0.48 -5.31 16.86
N ILE A 142 0.80 -5.35 17.26
CA ILE A 142 1.94 -5.37 16.35
C ILE A 142 2.74 -6.65 16.60
N ILE A 143 3.04 -7.40 15.54
CA ILE A 143 3.81 -8.65 15.58
C ILE A 143 5.03 -8.50 14.68
N CYS A 144 6.23 -8.63 15.25
CA CYS A 144 7.48 -8.56 14.50
C CYS A 144 8.22 -9.90 14.58
N HIS A 145 8.59 -10.46 13.42
CA HIS A 145 9.42 -11.66 13.33
C HIS A 145 10.66 -11.37 12.50
N ASN A 146 11.84 -11.43 13.11
CA ASN A 146 13.11 -11.06 12.48
C ASN A 146 13.07 -9.68 11.82
N SER A 147 12.28 -8.77 12.41
CA SER A 147 12.14 -7.38 12.01
C SER A 147 12.63 -6.52 13.17
N THR A 148 13.61 -5.64 12.95
CA THR A 148 14.16 -4.72 13.95
C THR A 148 14.38 -3.38 13.29
#